data_AF-A0A139CLD3-F1
#
_entry.id   AF-A0A139CLD3-F1
#
_cell.length_a   1.000
_cell.length_b   1.000
_cell.length_c   1.000
_cell.angle_alpha   90.00
_cell.angle_beta   90.00
_cell.angle_gamma   90.00
#
_symmetry.space_group_name_H-M   'P 1'
#
loop_
_entity.id
_entity.type
_entity.pdbx_description
1 polymer ?
#
loop_
_entity_poly.entity_id
_entity_poly.type
_entity_poly.pdbx_seq_one_letter_code
_entity_poly.pdbx_strand_id
1 'polypeptide(L)'
;MNDEKARFKSLKNSLPYTIGLILTFIISFYIRTGSKASVISEKFVRFGGNDPWYHMRVVDVILSNYPHTMWFESFTRFPTGQNMVFAPLFDWMLASLIYILTLGNPTPHQIEVIGAYFPALLGA
;
A
#
# COMPACT_ATOMS: atom_id res chain seq x y z
N MET A 1 40.81 10.72 -13.05
CA MET A 1 41.32 10.79 -11.65
C MET A 1 40.76 11.96 -10.85
N ASN A 2 40.65 13.19 -11.37
CA ASN A 2 40.04 14.32 -10.64
C ASN A 2 38.51 14.23 -10.53
N ASP A 3 37.81 13.77 -11.59
CA ASP A 3 36.36 13.58 -11.56
C ASP A 3 35.91 12.53 -10.54
N GLU A 4 36.65 11.43 -10.46
CA GLU A 4 36.34 10.33 -9.55
C GLU A 4 36.46 10.75 -8.08
N LYS A 5 37.49 11.55 -7.74
CA LYS A 5 37.66 12.15 -6.41
C LYS A 5 36.57 13.17 -6.09
N ALA A 6 36.14 13.97 -7.07
CA ALA A 6 35.04 14.92 -6.91
C ALA A 6 33.70 14.22 -6.66
N ARG A 7 33.43 13.14 -7.40
CA ARG A 7 32.23 12.29 -7.25
C ARG A 7 32.20 11.58 -5.89
N PHE A 8 33.34 11.07 -5.42
CA PHE A 8 33.46 10.46 -4.09
C PHE A 8 33.25 11.47 -2.96
N LYS A 9 33.73 12.70 -3.13
CA LYS A 9 33.50 13.81 -2.20
C LYS A 9 32.02 14.21 -2.16
N SER A 10 31.36 14.27 -3.31
CA SER A 10 29.92 14.53 -3.42
C SER A 10 29.08 13.43 -2.72
N LEU A 11 29.41 12.16 -2.92
CA LEU A 11 28.76 11.03 -2.24
C LEU A 11 28.93 11.07 -0.71
N LYS A 12 30.14 11.42 -0.23
CA LYS A 12 30.36 11.61 1.22
C LYS A 12 29.55 12.78 1.78
N ASN A 13 29.39 13.84 1.00
CA ASN A 13 28.59 15.00 1.41
C ASN A 13 27.08 14.70 1.35
N SER A 14 26.62 13.80 0.48
CA SER A 14 25.20 13.39 0.43
C SER A 14 24.82 12.40 1.55
N LEU A 15 25.80 11.66 2.07
CA LEU A 15 25.62 10.63 3.09
C LEU A 15 24.79 11.08 4.33
N PRO A 16 25.05 12.23 4.98
CA PRO A 16 24.23 12.66 6.12
C PRO A 16 22.76 12.91 5.75
N TYR A 17 22.48 13.40 4.55
CA TYR A 17 21.09 13.61 4.09
C TYR A 17 20.38 12.29 3.82
N THR A 18 21.06 11.32 3.20
CA THR A 18 20.51 9.98 2.99
C THR A 18 20.23 9.29 4.33
N ILE A 19 21.14 9.39 5.30
CA ILE A 19 20.94 8.86 6.64
C ILE A 19 19.75 9.55 7.32
N GLY A 20 19.65 10.87 7.22
CA GLY A 20 18.53 11.65 7.74
C GLY A 20 17.19 11.17 7.17
N LEU A 21 17.09 10.99 5.85
CA LEU A 21 15.87 10.51 5.18
C LEU A 21 15.48 9.09 5.62
N ILE A 22 16.45 8.18 5.73
CA ILE A 22 16.22 6.81 6.20
C ILE A 22 15.74 6.82 7.65
N LEU A 23 16.34 7.63 8.52
CA LEU A 23 15.92 7.75 9.91
C LEU A 23 14.50 8.29 10.03
N THR A 24 14.16 9.36 9.29
CA THR A 24 12.81 9.91 9.29
C THR A 24 11.79 8.88 8.79
N PHE A 25 12.11 8.16 7.71
CA PHE A 25 11.25 7.10 7.17
C PHE A 25 11.01 5.99 8.20
N ILE A 26 12.07 5.48 8.84
CA ILE A 26 11.97 4.41 9.84
C ILE A 26 11.13 4.87 11.03
N ILE A 27 11.34 6.09 11.55
CA ILE A 27 10.57 6.64 12.66
C ILE A 27 9.10 6.81 12.26
N SER A 28 8.84 7.35 11.08
CA SER A 28 7.51 7.59 10.52
C SER A 28 6.71 6.28 10.36
N PHE A 29 7.37 5.24 9.84
CA PHE A 29 6.80 3.90 9.69
C PHE A 29 6.60 3.20 11.04
N TYR A 30 7.54 3.34 11.98
CA TYR A 30 7.43 2.77 13.32
C TYR A 30 6.21 3.32 14.07
N ILE A 31 6.02 4.64 14.07
CA ILE A 31 4.88 5.28 14.74
C ILE A 31 3.55 4.79 14.15
N ARG A 32 3.43 4.75 12.81
CA ARG A 32 2.20 4.35 12.12
C ARG A 32 1.87 2.87 12.33
N THR A 33 2.88 2.04 12.55
CA THR A 33 2.70 0.61 12.74
C THR A 33 2.78 0.17 14.20
N GLY A 34 2.91 1.10 15.16
CA GLY A 34 2.94 0.78 16.58
C GLY A 34 1.65 0.12 17.10
N SER A 35 0.50 0.39 16.47
CA SER A 35 -0.80 -0.19 16.84
C SER A 35 -1.11 -1.54 16.17
N LYS A 36 -0.10 -2.21 15.57
CA LYS A 36 -0.24 -3.51 14.86
C LYS A 36 -1.12 -4.53 15.57
N ALA A 37 -0.98 -4.65 16.90
CA ALA A 37 -1.69 -5.65 17.70
C ALA A 37 -3.22 -5.49 17.70
N SER A 38 -3.74 -4.30 17.37
CA SER A 38 -5.18 -4.04 17.26
C SER A 38 -5.75 -4.31 15.85
N VAL A 39 -4.87 -4.40 14.85
CA VAL A 39 -5.22 -4.45 13.42
C VAL A 39 -4.95 -5.82 12.82
N ILE A 40 -3.86 -6.50 13.19
CA ILE A 40 -3.49 -7.80 12.60
C ILE A 40 -3.64 -8.89 13.66
N SER A 41 -4.52 -9.84 13.40
CA SER A 41 -4.67 -11.06 14.20
C SER A 41 -4.31 -12.30 13.39
N GLU A 42 -4.13 -13.45 14.05
CA GLU A 42 -3.83 -14.72 13.38
C GLU A 42 -4.90 -15.16 12.37
N LYS A 43 -6.15 -14.72 12.56
CA LYS A 43 -7.30 -15.17 11.77
C LYS A 43 -7.82 -14.15 10.78
N PHE A 44 -7.64 -12.85 11.06
CA PHE A 44 -8.15 -11.79 10.20
C PHE A 44 -7.43 -10.45 10.45
N VAL A 45 -7.44 -9.58 9.44
CA VAL A 45 -7.00 -8.20 9.58
C VAL A 45 -8.20 -7.26 9.77
N ARG A 46 -8.21 -6.53 10.88
CA ARG A 46 -9.23 -5.56 11.24
C ARG A 46 -8.90 -4.18 10.71
N PHE A 47 -9.39 -3.87 9.51
CA PHE A 47 -9.32 -2.51 9.00
C PHE A 47 -10.16 -1.54 9.85
N GLY A 48 -9.63 -0.33 10.06
CA GLY A 48 -10.32 0.73 10.80
C GLY A 48 -11.38 1.44 9.94
N GLY A 49 -12.48 1.88 10.56
CA GLY A 49 -13.55 2.58 9.85
C GLY A 49 -14.28 1.71 8.83
N ASN A 50 -14.89 2.35 7.83
CA ASN A 50 -15.68 1.69 6.78
C ASN A 50 -14.94 1.66 5.43
N ASP A 51 -14.36 2.79 5.02
CA ASP A 51 -13.79 2.99 3.69
C ASP A 51 -12.70 1.97 3.31
N PRO A 52 -11.78 1.57 4.22
CA PRO A 52 -10.78 0.56 3.88
C PRO A 52 -11.38 -0.78 3.45
N TRP A 53 -12.52 -1.19 4.00
CA TRP A 53 -13.20 -2.41 3.56
C TRP A 53 -13.68 -2.30 2.12
N TYR A 54 -14.12 -1.11 1.71
CA TYR A 54 -14.51 -0.86 0.33
C TYR A 54 -13.28 -0.89 -0.60
N HIS A 55 -12.17 -0.26 -0.21
CA HIS A 55 -10.91 -0.32 -0.96
C HIS A 55 -10.42 -1.77 -1.13
N MET A 56 -10.43 -2.58 -0.07
CA MET A 56 -10.03 -3.98 -0.16
C MET A 56 -10.92 -4.78 -1.12
N ARG A 57 -12.22 -4.51 -1.14
CA ARG A 57 -13.14 -5.11 -2.12
C ARG A 57 -12.79 -4.72 -3.56
N VAL A 58 -12.45 -3.45 -3.81
CA VAL A 58 -12.02 -3.01 -5.15
C VAL A 58 -10.70 -3.67 -5.54
N VAL A 59 -9.75 -3.77 -4.60
CA VAL A 59 -8.46 -4.46 -4.79
C VAL A 59 -8.68 -5.93 -5.15
N ASP A 60 -9.58 -6.63 -4.46
CA ASP A 60 -9.91 -8.03 -4.77
C ASP A 60 -10.47 -8.18 -6.20
N VAL A 61 -11.30 -7.23 -6.65
CA VAL A 61 -11.82 -7.21 -8.02
C VAL A 61 -10.69 -6.98 -9.03
N ILE A 62 -9.77 -6.05 -8.75
CA ILE A 62 -8.61 -5.78 -9.61
C ILE A 62 -7.70 -7.01 -9.67
N LEU A 63 -7.38 -7.65 -8.55
CA LEU A 63 -6.52 -8.83 -8.52
C LEU A 63 -7.12 -10.02 -9.27
N SER A 64 -8.44 -10.21 -9.16
CA SER A 64 -9.16 -11.28 -9.86
C SER A 64 -9.27 -11.05 -11.37
N ASN A 65 -9.17 -9.80 -11.82
CA ASN A 65 -9.31 -9.41 -13.23
C ASN A 65 -8.13 -8.57 -13.72
N TYR A 66 -6.94 -8.80 -13.16
CA TYR A 66 -5.80 -7.91 -13.36
C TYR A 66 -5.46 -7.80 -14.85
N PRO A 67 -5.31 -6.58 -15.43
CA PRO A 67 -5.23 -5.28 -14.78
C PRO A 67 -6.50 -4.44 -15.00
N HIS A 68 -7.70 -4.93 -14.71
CA HIS A 68 -8.93 -4.16 -14.92
C HIS A 68 -9.67 -3.92 -13.61
N THR A 69 -10.20 -2.69 -13.44
CA THR A 69 -11.06 -2.32 -12.32
C THR A 69 -12.53 -2.24 -12.76
N MET A 70 -13.42 -2.18 -11.78
CA MET A 70 -14.85 -1.94 -12.00
C MET A 70 -15.19 -0.45 -12.01
N TRP A 71 -16.08 -0.06 -12.92
CA TRP A 71 -16.59 1.31 -13.01
C TRP A 71 -18.03 1.46 -12.53
N PHE A 72 -18.72 0.33 -12.31
CA PHE A 72 -20.07 0.25 -11.78
C PHE A 72 -20.16 -0.84 -10.73
N GLU A 73 -20.95 -0.57 -9.69
CA GLU A 73 -21.00 -1.31 -8.45
C GLU A 73 -22.41 -1.76 -8.12
N SER A 74 -22.70 -3.03 -8.43
CA SER A 74 -24.01 -3.65 -8.24
C SER A 74 -24.29 -4.09 -6.80
N PHE A 75 -23.26 -4.32 -5.99
CA PHE A 75 -23.41 -4.84 -4.62
C PHE A 75 -23.63 -3.76 -3.56
N THR A 76 -23.63 -2.49 -3.95
CA THR A 76 -23.91 -1.37 -3.05
C THR A 76 -25.14 -0.62 -3.53
N ARG A 77 -25.82 0.14 -2.65
CA ARG A 77 -26.99 0.95 -3.01
C ARG A 77 -28.09 0.15 -3.75
N PHE A 78 -28.52 -0.95 -3.14
CA PHE A 78 -29.64 -1.75 -3.65
C PHE A 78 -30.92 -0.89 -3.73
N PRO A 79 -31.77 -1.05 -4.77
CA PRO A 79 -31.67 -2.00 -5.89
C PRO A 79 -30.91 -1.48 -7.12
N THR A 80 -30.48 -0.22 -7.12
CA THR A 80 -29.99 0.44 -8.34
C THR A 80 -28.51 0.23 -8.62
N GLY A 81 -27.71 -0.12 -7.61
CA GLY A 81 -26.26 0.00 -7.72
C GLY A 81 -25.80 1.46 -7.67
N GLN A 82 -24.51 1.68 -7.89
CA GLN A 82 -23.93 3.00 -8.11
C GLN A 82 -22.70 2.95 -9.01
N ASN A 83 -22.33 4.08 -9.61
CA ASN A 83 -21.03 4.21 -10.27
C ASN A 83 -19.91 4.24 -9.22
N MET A 84 -18.70 3.88 -9.64
CA MET A 84 -17.51 3.98 -8.79
C MET A 84 -17.33 5.41 -8.29
N VAL A 85 -17.32 5.58 -6.96
CA VAL A 85 -17.18 6.89 -6.31
C VAL A 85 -15.73 7.21 -5.95
N PHE A 86 -14.88 6.20 -5.80
CA PHE A 86 -13.46 6.36 -5.48
C PHE A 86 -12.59 6.41 -6.73
N ALA A 87 -11.53 7.21 -6.67
CA ALA A 87 -10.55 7.27 -7.74
C ALA A 87 -9.69 5.98 -7.74
N PRO A 88 -9.32 5.44 -8.91
CA PRO A 88 -8.74 4.11 -9.02
C PRO A 88 -7.27 4.02 -8.57
N LEU A 89 -6.55 5.14 -8.47
CA LEU A 89 -5.09 5.15 -8.31
C LEU A 89 -4.62 4.38 -7.06
N PHE A 90 -5.28 4.61 -5.93
CA PHE A 90 -4.91 3.97 -4.67
C PHE A 90 -5.03 2.44 -4.76
N ASP A 91 -6.18 1.97 -5.24
CA ASP A 91 -6.50 0.55 -5.35
C ASP A 91 -5.61 -0.14 -6.38
N TRP A 92 -5.29 0.55 -7.49
CA TRP A 92 -4.39 0.06 -8.51
C TRP A 92 -2.95 -0.07 -8.06
N MET A 93 -2.45 0.92 -7.31
CA MET A 93 -1.10 0.85 -6.74
C MET A 93 -0.99 -0.31 -5.76
N LEU A 94 -1.99 -0.47 -4.89
CA LEU A 94 -2.04 -1.57 -3.93
C LEU A 94 -2.15 -2.93 -4.63
N ALA A 95 -3.08 -3.09 -5.56
CA ALA A 95 -3.25 -4.33 -6.32
C ALA A 95 -1.99 -4.69 -7.13
N SER A 96 -1.32 -3.71 -7.75
CA SER A 96 -0.08 -3.95 -8.48
C SER A 96 1.06 -4.35 -7.54
N LEU A 97 1.17 -3.73 -6.37
CA LEU A 97 2.14 -4.12 -5.34
C LEU A 97 1.90 -5.58 -4.89
N ILE A 98 0.65 -5.93 -4.58
CA ILE A 98 0.26 -7.29 -4.19
C ILE A 98 0.58 -8.29 -5.31
N TYR A 99 0.20 -7.96 -6.55
CA TYR A 99 0.44 -8.81 -7.72
C TYR A 99 1.94 -9.10 -7.91
N ILE A 100 2.79 -8.08 -7.79
CA ILE A 100 4.25 -8.24 -7.89
C ILE A 100 4.80 -9.09 -6.73
N LEU A 101 4.40 -8.80 -5.48
CA LEU A 101 4.90 -9.51 -4.30
C LEU A 101 4.47 -10.97 -4.23
N THR A 102 3.30 -11.31 -4.81
CA THR A 102 2.71 -12.65 -4.78
C THR A 102 2.81 -13.40 -6.10
N LEU A 103 3.48 -12.80 -7.10
CA LEU A 103 3.61 -13.34 -8.46
C LEU A 103 2.24 -13.70 -9.09
N GLY A 104 1.22 -12.89 -8.80
CA GLY A 104 -0.13 -13.05 -9.33
C GLY A 104 -1.01 -14.10 -8.64
N ASN A 105 -0.55 -14.75 -7.57
CA ASN A 105 -1.36 -15.72 -6.81
C ASN A 105 -1.42 -15.38 -5.31
N PRO A 106 -2.09 -14.28 -4.93
CA PRO A 106 -2.20 -13.87 -3.54
C PRO A 106 -3.23 -14.71 -2.77
N THR A 107 -2.89 -15.08 -1.55
CA THR A 107 -3.87 -15.59 -0.57
C THR A 107 -4.64 -14.44 0.08
N PRO A 108 -5.89 -14.64 0.56
CA PRO A 108 -6.67 -13.57 1.20
C PRO A 108 -5.92 -12.88 2.35
N HIS A 109 -5.24 -13.66 3.20
CA HIS A 109 -4.46 -13.11 4.30
C HIS A 109 -3.28 -12.24 3.83
N GLN A 110 -2.64 -12.57 2.70
CA GLN A 110 -1.58 -11.72 2.14
C GLN A 110 -2.15 -10.39 1.62
N ILE A 111 -3.29 -10.41 0.93
CA ILE A 111 -3.96 -9.20 0.44
C ILE A 111 -4.26 -8.30 1.65
N GLU A 112 -4.87 -8.87 2.69
CA GLU A 112 -5.23 -8.18 3.93
C GLU A 112 -4.03 -7.54 4.64
N VAL A 113 -2.96 -8.32 4.86
CA VAL A 113 -1.76 -7.84 5.57
C VAL A 113 -1.05 -6.75 4.77
N ILE A 114 -0.87 -6.94 3.46
CA ILE A 114 -0.24 -5.92 2.60
C ILE A 114 -1.11 -4.65 2.58
N GLY A 115 -2.43 -4.81 2.45
CA GLY A 115 -3.41 -3.72 2.52
C GLY A 115 -3.33 -2.92 3.81
N ALA A 116 -3.14 -3.57 4.96
CA ALA A 116 -3.01 -2.88 6.25
C ALA A 116 -1.70 -2.09 6.39
N TYR A 117 -0.60 -2.58 5.80
CA TYR A 117 0.69 -1.89 5.81
C TYR A 117 0.79 -0.77 4.77
N PHE A 118 -0.02 -0.82 3.72
CA PHE A 118 0.12 0.07 2.57
C PHE A 118 -0.05 1.57 2.92
N PRO A 119 -1.06 2.01 3.70
CA PRO A 119 -1.16 3.41 4.13
C PRO A 119 0.04 3.84 4.99
N ALA A 120 0.56 2.94 5.84
CA ALA A 120 1.70 3.23 6.68
C ALA A 120 2.99 3.39 5.86
N LEU A 121 3.14 2.62 4.78
CA LEU A 121 4.25 2.71 3.83
C LEU A 121 4.21 4.03 3.05
N LEU A 122 3.04 4.43 2.54
CA LEU A 122 2.89 5.69 1.79
C LEU A 122 3.07 6.93 2.67
N GLY A 123 2.70 6.83 3.95
CA GLY A 123 2.84 7.93 4.90
C GLY A 123 4.22 8.04 5.55
N ALA A 124 5.12 7.07 5.31
CA ALA A 124 6.46 7.02 5.90
C ALA A 124 7.45 7.90 5.14
#